data_AF-A0A286PGF7-F1
#
_entry.id   AF-A0A286PGF7-F1
#
_cell.length_a   1.000
_cell.length_b   1.000
_cell.length_c   1.000
_cell.angle_alpha   90.00
_cell.angle_beta   90.00
_cell.angle_gamma   90.00
#
_symmetry.space_group_name_H-M   'P 1'
#
loop_
_entity.id
_entity.type
_entity.pdbx_description
1 polymer ?
#
loop_
_entity_poly.entity_id
_entity_poly.type
_entity_poly.pdbx_seq_one_letter_code
_entity_poly.pdbx_strand_id
1 'polypeptide(L)' 'MEVVERNPGQAGFVPIPKRWIVERAYGILMLHRRLVRDYEHLPRSSESRVYWAMTAVILRRLTGATAAAWRA' A
#
# COMPACT_ATOMS: atom_id res chain seq x y z
N MET A 1 -12.76 -15.20 1.58
CA MET A 1 -11.40 -14.92 2.06
C MET A 1 -10.72 -16.26 2.22
N GLU A 2 -9.80 -16.60 1.33
CA GLU A 2 -9.02 -17.82 1.45
C GLU A 2 -7.78 -17.49 2.28
N VAL A 3 -7.74 -18.04 3.50
CA VAL A 3 -6.59 -17.86 4.39
C VAL A 3 -5.57 -18.91 4.03
N VAL A 4 -4.46 -18.49 3.44
CA VAL A 4 -3.34 -19.39 3.14
C VAL A 4 -2.63 -19.73 4.44
N GLU A 5 -2.63 -21.01 4.81
CA GLU A 5 -1.92 -21.46 6.00
C GLU A 5 -0.40 -21.37 5.83
N ARG A 6 0.27 -21.03 6.93
CA ARG A 6 1.74 -21.01 6.98
C ARG A 6 2.23 -22.46 6.96
N ASN A 7 3.32 -22.73 6.25
CA ASN A 7 3.90 -24.08 6.18
C ASN A 7 4.23 -24.58 7.62
N PRO A 8 3.62 -25.68 8.09
CA PRO A 8 3.74 -26.14 9.47
C PRO A 8 5.16 -26.57 9.85
N GLY A 9 6.02 -26.87 8.88
CA GLY A 9 7.44 -27.18 9.12
C GLY A 9 8.37 -25.97 9.19
N GLN A 10 7.89 -24.75 8.96
CA GLN A 10 8.72 -23.54 8.94
C GLN A 10 8.69 -22.81 10.29
N ALA A 11 9.79 -22.90 11.04
CA ALA A 11 10.04 -22.07 12.22
C ALA A 11 10.71 -20.74 11.82
N GLY A 12 10.26 -19.62 12.41
CA GLY A 12 10.87 -18.29 12.18
C GLY A 12 10.43 -17.61 10.88
N PHE A 13 10.92 -16.38 10.66
CA PHE A 13 10.54 -15.56 9.51
C PHE A 13 11.16 -16.09 8.21
N VAL A 14 10.32 -16.41 7.23
CA VAL A 14 10.75 -16.83 5.89
C VAL A 14 10.44 -15.69 4.92
N PRO A 15 11.46 -15.05 4.31
CA PRO A 15 11.24 -14.02 3.31
C PRO A 15 10.46 -14.58 2.11
N ILE A 16 9.32 -13.98 1.80
CA ILE A 16 8.53 -14.35 0.63
C ILE A 16 9.04 -13.53 -0.57
N PRO A 17 9.46 -14.15 -1.68
CA PRO A 17 9.90 -13.44 -2.87
C PRO A 17 8.87 -12.41 -3.32
N LYS A 18 9.31 -11.19 -3.67
CA LYS A 18 8.46 -10.08 -4.16
C LYS A 18 7.42 -9.54 -3.16
N ARG A 19 7.38 -10.01 -1.90
CA ARG A 19 6.50 -9.47 -0.85
C ARG A 19 6.65 -7.97 -0.62
N TRP A 20 7.86 -7.46 -0.84
CA TRP A 20 8.17 -6.03 -0.78
C TRP A 20 7.28 -5.17 -1.71
N ILE A 21 6.75 -5.73 -2.81
CA ILE A 21 5.86 -5.00 -3.73
C ILE A 21 4.53 -4.67 -3.03
N VAL A 22 3.97 -5.64 -2.31
CA VAL A 22 2.72 -5.49 -1.56
C VAL A 22 2.95 -4.56 -0.37
N GLU A 23 4.03 -4.76 0.38
CA GLU A 23 4.39 -3.90 1.51
C GLU A 23 4.63 -2.45 1.07
N ARG A 24 5.27 -2.23 -0.09
CA ARG A 24 5.43 -0.90 -0.67
C ARG A 24 4.09 -0.25 -1.01
N ALA A 25 3.13 -1.01 -1.56
CA ALA A 25 1.80 -0.48 -1.84
C ALA A 25 1.12 -0.02 -0.54
N TYR A 26 1.14 -0.84 0.51
CA TYR A 26 0.63 -0.44 1.82
C TYR A 26 1.35 0.78 2.40
N GLY A 27 2.68 0.85 2.27
CA GLY A 27 3.46 2.01 2.68
C GLY A 27 3.05 3.31 1.96
N ILE A 28 2.69 3.23 0.68
CA ILE A 28 2.15 4.38 -0.06
C ILE A 28 0.76 4.76 0.47
N LEU A 29 -0.14 3.78 0.63
CA LEU A 29 -1.50 4.04 1.13
C LEU A 29 -1.47 4.66 2.53
N MET A 30 -0.50 4.30 3.36
CA MET A 30 -0.29 4.89 4.69
C MET A 30 -0.01 6.39 4.68
N LEU A 31 0.52 6.93 3.58
CA LEU A 31 0.77 8.38 3.44
C LEU A 31 -0.53 9.18 3.21
N HIS A 32 -1.61 8.51 2.86
CA HIS A 32 -2.90 9.14 2.63
C HIS A 32 -3.75 9.03 3.91
N ARG A 33 -3.73 10.07 4.76
CA ARG A 33 -4.46 10.12 6.05
C ARG A 33 -5.89 9.56 5.98
N ARG A 34 -6.64 9.88 4.92
CA ARG A 34 -8.03 9.44 4.74
C ARG A 34 -8.18 7.92 4.58
N LEU A 35 -7.15 7.21 4.10
CA LEU A 35 -7.17 5.75 4.03
C LEU A 35 -6.78 5.07 5.35
N VAL A 36 -6.12 5.80 6.26
CA VAL A 36 -5.57 5.24 7.52
C VAL A 36 -6.43 5.60 8.73
N ARG A 37 -6.94 6.82 8.77
CA ARG A 37 -7.57 7.42 9.96
C ARG A 37 -9.06 7.63 9.82
N ASP A 38 -9.54 7.81 8.59
CA ASP A 38 -10.93 8.12 8.33
C ASP A 38 -11.62 6.85 7.79
N TYR A 39 -12.67 6.40 8.47
CA TYR A 39 -13.51 5.31 7.96
C TYR A 39 -14.58 5.90 7.05
N GLU A 40 -14.56 5.48 5.78
CA GLU A 40 -15.61 5.86 4.85
C GLU A 40 -16.89 5.07 5.13
N HIS A 41 -18.03 5.75 5.03
CA HIS A 41 -19.34 5.11 5.14
C HIS A 41 -19.61 4.13 3.99
N LEU A 42 -18.98 4.35 2.83
CA LEU A 42 -19.17 3.54 1.63
C LEU A 42 -17.84 2.96 1.16
N PRO A 43 -17.74 1.65 0.89
CA PRO A 43 -16.52 1.03 0.37
C PRO A 43 -16.02 1.67 -0.92
N ARG A 44 -16.94 2.11 -1.79
CA ARG A 44 -16.63 2.80 -3.05
C ARG A 44 -15.85 4.10 -2.84
N SER A 45 -16.08 4.80 -1.73
CA SER A 45 -15.31 5.99 -1.38
C SER A 45 -13.87 5.62 -1.07
N SER A 46 -13.63 4.58 -0.27
CA SER A 46 -12.28 4.08 0.03
C SER A 46 -11.56 3.61 -1.24
N GLU A 47 -12.27 2.88 -2.11
CA GLU A 47 -11.75 2.42 -3.40
C GLU A 47 -11.26 3.58 -4.28
N SER A 48 -12.07 4.66 -4.37
CA SER A 48 -11.69 5.86 -5.12
C SER A 48 -10.38 6.48 -4.61
N ARG A 49 -10.15 6.45 -3.30
CA ARG A 49 -8.94 6.98 -2.66
C ARG A 49 -7.73 6.10 -2.91
N VAL A 50 -7.90 4.78 -3.00
CA VAL A 50 -6.84 3.84 -3.40
C VAL A 50 -6.40 4.12 -4.84
N TYR A 51 -7.34 4.26 -5.78
CA TYR A 51 -7.00 4.62 -7.16
C TYR A 51 -6.29 5.96 -7.24
N TRP A 52 -6.78 6.98 -6.53
CA TRP A 52 -6.14 8.28 -6.47
C TRP A 52 -4.68 8.21 -6.00
N ALA A 53 -4.42 7.46 -4.93
CA ALA A 53 -3.07 7.25 -4.40
C ALA A 53 -2.14 6.61 -5.44
N MET A 54 -2.61 5.57 -6.14
CA MET A 54 -1.81 4.89 -7.17
C MET A 54 -1.62 5.75 -8.42
N THR A 55 -2.61 6.53 -8.84
CA THR A 55 -2.46 7.50 -9.94
C THR A 55 -1.38 8.54 -9.62
N ALA A 56 -1.32 9.04 -8.38
CA ALA A 56 -0.26 9.97 -7.98
C ALA A 56 1.14 9.33 -8.07
N VAL A 57 1.27 8.03 -7.75
CA VAL A 57 2.54 7.29 -7.91
C VAL A 57 2.92 7.17 -9.39
N ILE A 58 1.97 6.79 -10.25
CA ILE A 58 2.20 6.66 -11.68
C ILE A 58 2.63 8.01 -12.26
N LEU A 59 1.91 9.08 -11.91
CA LEU A 59 2.23 10.43 -12.36
C LEU A 59 3.65 10.84 -11.97
N ARG A 60 4.06 10.61 -10.71
CA ARG A 60 5.43 10.91 -10.25
C ARG A 60 6.50 10.12 -11.00
N ARG A 61 6.22 8.86 -11.36
CA ARG A 61 7.15 8.05 -12.16
C ARG A 61 7.28 8.58 -13.57
N LEU A 62 6.18 9.04 -14.16
CA LEU A 62 6.16 9.61 -15.51
C LEU A 62 6.86 10.96 -15.56
N THR A 63 6.69 11.79 -14.53
CA THR A 63 7.30 13.14 -14.50
C THR A 63 8.70 13.17 -13.90
N GLY A 64 9.18 12.07 -13.31
CA GLY A 64 10.43 12.05 -12.55
C GLY A 64 10.39 12.89 -11.28
N ALA A 65 9.21 13.37 -10.86
CA ALA A 65 9.07 14.20 -9.69
C ALA A 65 9.37 13.39 -8.42
N THR A 66 10.40 13.81 -7.69
CA THR A 66 10.74 13.23 -6.39
C THR A 66 9.58 13.44 -5.43
N ALA A 67 9.18 12.37 -4.73
CA ALA A 67 8.20 12.51 -3.66
C ALA A 67 8.72 13.53 -2.65
N ALA A 68 7.89 14.49 -2.24
CA ALA A 68 8.18 15.32 -1.07
C ALA A 68 8.53 14.37 0.07
N ALA A 69 9.82 14.33 0.43
CA ALA A 69 10.28 13.53 1.53
C ALA A 69 9.57 14.05 2.78
N TRP A 70 9.28 13.18 3.74
CA TRP A 70 8.80 13.56 5.07
C TRP A 70 9.76 14.50 5.85
N ARG A 71 10.86 14.92 5.20
CA ARG A 71 11.87 15.88 5.66
C ARG A 71 11.88 17.12 4.76
N ALA A 72 10.75 17.79 4.62
CA ALA A 72 10.67 19.15 4.12
C ALA A 72 10.34 20.07 5.29
#